data_AF-A0A1Y1M867-F1
#
_entry.id   AF-A0A1Y1M867-F1
#
_cell.length_a   1.000
_cell.length_b   1.000
_cell.length_c   1.000
_cell.angle_alpha   90.00
_cell.angle_beta   90.00
_cell.angle_gamma   90.00
#
_symmetry.space_group_name_H-M   'P 1'
#
loop_
_entity.id
_entity.type
_entity.pdbx_description
1 polymer ?
#
loop_
_entity_poly.entity_id
_entity_poly.type
_entity_poly.pdbx_seq_one_letter_code
_entity_poly.pdbx_strand_id
1 'polypeptide(L)'
;VLLHAIDKGRRPWETLHIDHLGPLEKTSKGHRFIFSIVDAFSKFIVLEPTKTTNTNEVVKCLMNLFKIFGFPKGSYPTEVQHLRVMNLKVSAKIIPLSWCT
;
A
#
# COMPACT_ATOMS: atom_id res chain seq x y z
N VAL A 1 -11.42 6.57 19.33
CA VAL A 1 -10.09 5.94 19.06
C VAL A 1 -9.11 7.05 18.73
N LEU A 2 -8.03 7.21 19.51
CA LEU A 2 -6.99 8.20 19.22
C LEU A 2 -6.12 7.68 18.07
N LEU A 3 -6.20 8.34 16.91
CA LEU A 3 -5.33 8.04 15.76
C LEU A 3 -4.02 8.83 15.93
N HIS A 4 -2.91 8.11 16.06
CA HIS A 4 -1.58 8.71 16.02
C HIS A 4 -1.19 8.87 14.55
N ALA A 5 -0.93 10.10 14.11
CA ALA A 5 -0.44 10.35 12.76
C ALA A 5 0.95 9.72 12.59
N ILE A 6 1.17 9.02 11.48
CA ILE A 6 2.50 8.55 11.09
C ILE A 6 3.22 9.74 10.47
N ASP A 7 4.46 10.02 10.89
CA ASP A 7 5.25 11.09 10.29
C ASP A 7 5.47 10.79 8.80
N LYS A 8 5.30 11.81 7.96
CA LYS A 8 5.44 11.65 6.50
C LYS A 8 6.90 11.63 6.03
N GLY A 9 7.86 11.92 6.91
CA GLY A 9 9.25 12.18 6.56
C GLY A 9 9.46 13.54 5.91
N ARG A 10 10.72 13.83 5.55
CA ARG A 10 11.15 15.11 4.94
C ARG A 10 11.50 14.99 3.47
N ARG A 11 11.58 13.77 2.93
CA ARG A 11 11.94 13.50 1.54
C ARG A 11 11.03 12.42 0.95
N PRO A 12 10.87 12.39 -0.40
CA PRO A 12 10.17 11.30 -1.04
C PRO A 12 10.79 9.94 -0.68
N TRP A 13 9.96 8.91 -0.66
CA TRP A 13 10.38 7.51 -0.46
C TRP A 13 10.91 7.18 0.94
N GLU A 14 10.60 8.02 1.94
CA GLU A 14 10.90 7.76 3.36
C GLU A 14 9.75 7.05 4.08
N THR A 15 8.51 7.33 3.71
CA THR A 15 7.33 6.72 4.34
C THR A 15 6.29 6.39 3.29
N LEU A 16 5.92 5.12 3.21
CA LEU A 16 4.89 4.63 2.30
C LEU A 16 3.66 4.20 3.09
N HIS A 17 2.50 4.68 2.68
CA HIS A 17 1.21 4.20 3.15
C HIS A 17 0.70 3.16 2.16
N ILE A 18 0.39 1.96 2.66
CA ILE A 18 -0.02 0.83 1.83
C ILE A 18 -1.40 0.37 2.30
N ASP A 19 -2.31 0.16 1.35
CA ASP A 19 -3.66 -0.35 1.64
C ASP A 19 -4.20 -1.21 0.49
N HIS A 20 -5.20 -2.05 0.78
CA HIS A 20 -5.96 -2.76 -0.24
C HIS A 20 -7.39 -2.24 -0.29
N LEU A 21 -7.84 -1.84 -1.47
CA LEU A 21 -9.25 -1.58 -1.73
C LEU A 21 -9.91 -2.84 -2.32
N GLY A 22 -10.97 -3.32 -1.68
CA GLY A 22 -11.80 -4.41 -2.18
C GLY A 22 -12.45 -5.27 -1.07
N PRO A 23 -13.11 -6.38 -1.45
CA PRO A 23 -13.19 -6.92 -2.80
C PRO A 23 -14.10 -6.11 -3.73
N LEU A 24 -13.66 -5.91 -4.97
CA LEU A 24 -14.38 -5.29 -6.08
C LEU A 24 -14.95 -6.36 -7.01
N GLU A 25 -15.73 -5.93 -8.00
CA GLU A 25 -16.17 -6.80 -9.09
C GLU A 25 -14.97 -7.47 -9.76
N LYS A 26 -15.10 -8.79 -9.97
CA LYS A 26 -14.01 -9.60 -10.50
C LYS A 26 -13.81 -9.29 -11.98
N THR A 27 -12.63 -8.78 -12.31
CA THR A 27 -12.20 -8.63 -13.70
C THR A 27 -12.09 -9.99 -14.41
N SER A 28 -12.10 -10.01 -15.73
CA SER A 28 -11.89 -11.23 -16.54
C SER A 28 -10.58 -11.95 -16.19
N LYS A 29 -9.54 -11.20 -15.79
CA LYS A 29 -8.23 -11.74 -15.35
C LYS A 29 -8.21 -12.19 -13.88
N GLY A 30 -9.31 -12.01 -13.16
CA GLY A 30 -9.52 -12.48 -11.80
C GLY A 30 -9.06 -11.54 -10.69
N HIS A 31 -8.62 -10.32 -11.00
CA HIS A 31 -8.30 -9.30 -10.00
C HIS A 31 -9.58 -8.79 -9.34
N ARG A 32 -9.52 -8.59 -8.03
CA ARG A 32 -10.63 -8.12 -7.18
C ARG A 32 -10.21 -7.06 -6.17
N PHE A 33 -8.93 -6.70 -6.15
CA PHE A 33 -8.41 -5.73 -5.22
C PHE A 33 -7.51 -4.74 -5.95
N ILE A 34 -7.43 -3.53 -5.40
CA ILE A 34 -6.45 -2.53 -5.80
C ILE A 34 -5.46 -2.40 -4.64
N PHE A 35 -4.22 -2.79 -4.87
CA PHE A 35 -3.11 -2.58 -3.96
C PHE A 35 -2.58 -1.17 -4.16
N SER A 36 -2.85 -0.30 -3.19
CA SER A 36 -2.48 1.11 -3.23
C SER A 36 -1.24 1.37 -2.38
N ILE A 37 -0.31 2.15 -2.93
CA ILE A 37 0.94 2.53 -2.28
C ILE A 37 1.11 4.02 -2.50
N VAL A 38 1.13 4.78 -1.41
CA VAL A 38 1.20 6.24 -1.43
C VAL A 38 2.45 6.70 -0.72
N ASP A 39 3.31 7.44 -1.42
CA ASP A 39 4.41 8.15 -0.78
C ASP A 39 3.88 9.31 0.05
N ALA A 40 4.15 9.28 1.36
CA ALA A 40 3.58 10.22 2.31
C ALA A 40 4.04 11.67 2.06
N PHE A 41 5.24 11.85 1.53
CA PHE A 41 5.81 13.17 1.26
C PHE A 41 5.30 13.77 -0.05
N SER A 42 5.51 13.09 -1.18
CA SER A 42 5.17 13.60 -2.52
C SER A 42 3.70 13.41 -2.91
N LYS A 43 2.98 12.55 -2.18
CA LYS A 43 1.64 12.06 -2.55
C LYS A 43 1.60 11.30 -3.88
N PHE A 44 2.75 10.85 -4.37
CA PHE A 44 2.82 9.94 -5.52
C PHE A 44 2.14 8.61 -5.18
N ILE A 45 1.33 8.09 -6.11
CA ILE A 45 0.50 6.91 -5.90
C ILE A 45 0.87 5.84 -6.93
N VAL A 46 1.08 4.61 -6.44
CA VAL A 46 1.15 3.40 -7.26
C VAL A 46 -0.03 2.50 -6.94
N LEU A 47 -0.74 2.08 -7.99
CA LEU A 47 -1.89 1.18 -7.89
C LEU A 47 -1.57 -0.09 -8.69
N GLU A 48 -1.61 -1.24 -8.02
CA GLU A 48 -1.39 -2.55 -8.62
C GLU A 48 -2.64 -3.42 -8.44
N PRO A 49 -3.18 -4.02 -9.51
CA PRO A 49 -4.31 -4.92 -9.37
C PRO A 49 -3.88 -6.25 -8.74
N THR A 50 -4.59 -6.70 -7.70
CA THR A 50 -4.33 -7.98 -7.03
C THR A 50 -5.58 -8.87 -7.00
N LYS A 51 -5.36 -10.18 -6.99
CA LYS A 51 -6.41 -11.21 -6.93
C LYS A 51 -6.79 -11.53 -5.48
N THR A 52 -5.85 -11.38 -4.56
CA THR A 52 -5.97 -11.63 -3.13
C THR A 52 -5.24 -10.56 -2.33
N THR A 53 -5.47 -10.54 -1.02
CA THR A 53 -4.72 -9.73 -0.03
C THR A 53 -3.61 -10.53 0.65
N ASN A 54 -3.22 -11.68 0.07
CA ASN A 54 -2.27 -12.60 0.70
C ASN A 54 -0.85 -12.04 0.66
N THR A 55 -0.06 -12.37 1.67
CA THR A 55 1.32 -11.89 1.83
C THR A 55 2.18 -12.11 0.59
N ASN A 56 2.06 -13.27 -0.08
CA ASN A 56 2.84 -13.56 -1.28
C ASN A 56 2.58 -12.57 -2.42
N GLU A 57 1.34 -12.14 -2.58
CA GLU A 57 0.95 -11.19 -3.63
C GLU A 57 1.42 -9.77 -3.26
N VAL A 58 1.29 -9.39 -1.99
CA VAL A 58 1.83 -8.13 -1.44
C VAL A 58 3.34 -8.03 -1.62
N VAL A 59 4.08 -9.06 -1.22
CA VAL A 59 5.54 -9.11 -1.36
C VAL A 59 5.93 -9.00 -2.83
N LYS A 60 5.23 -9.69 -3.73
CA LYS A 60 5.48 -9.59 -5.17
C LYS A 60 5.29 -8.16 -5.69
N CYS A 61 4.20 -7.49 -5.32
CA CYS A 61 3.96 -6.10 -5.71
C CYS A 61 5.04 -5.15 -5.16
N LEU A 62 5.40 -5.29 -3.88
CA LEU A 62 6.45 -4.47 -3.25
C LEU A 62 7.83 -4.70 -3.88
N MET A 63 8.19 -5.95 -4.17
CA MET A 63 9.47 -6.24 -4.82
C MET A 63 9.54 -5.67 -6.24
N ASN A 64 8.42 -5.67 -6.98
CA ASN A 64 8.37 -5.02 -8.29
C ASN A 64 8.52 -3.50 -8.18
N LEU A 65 7.85 -2.89 -7.20
CA LEU A 65 7.99 -1.47 -6.89
C LEU A 65 9.44 -1.09 -6.56
N PHE A 66 10.08 -1.86 -5.66
CA PHE A 66 11.44 -1.58 -5.20
C PHE A 66 12.50 -1.81 -6.29
N LYS A 67 12.22 -2.65 -7.30
CA LYS A 67 13.09 -2.74 -8.48
C LYS A 67 13.10 -1.47 -9.32
N ILE A 68 12.00 -0.70 -9.31
CA ILE A 68 11.85 0.52 -10.11
C ILE A 68 12.39 1.73 -9.32
N PHE A 69 12.00 1.86 -8.06
CA PHE A 69 12.26 3.06 -7.25
C PHE A 69 13.35 2.88 -6.19
N GLY A 70 13.85 1.66 -6.00
CA GLY A 70 14.73 1.30 -4.89
C GLY A 70 13.96 1.02 -3.60
N PHE A 71 14.67 0.62 -2.54
CA PHE A 71 14.09 0.40 -1.23
C PHE A 71 13.84 1.73 -0.49
N PRO A 72 12.75 1.85 0.29
CA PRO A 72 12.56 2.97 1.20
C PRO A 72 13.71 3.04 2.21
N LYS A 73 14.07 4.25 2.61
CA LYS A 73 15.20 4.45 3.53
C LYS A 73 14.96 3.70 4.85
N GLY A 74 15.88 2.80 5.22
CA GLY A 74 15.80 2.00 6.45
C GLY A 74 15.10 0.64 6.30
N SER A 75 14.62 0.28 5.10
CA SER A 75 14.10 -1.06 4.81
C SER A 75 15.22 -1.96 4.28
N TYR A 76 15.66 -2.97 5.03
CA TYR A 76 16.68 -3.92 4.55
C TYR A 76 16.04 -5.14 3.86
N PRO A 77 16.72 -5.79 2.89
CA PRO A 77 16.16 -6.89 2.09
C PRO A 77 15.74 -8.14 2.89
N THR A 78 16.30 -8.33 4.09
CA THR A 78 16.05 -9.50 4.95
C THR A 78 14.78 -9.38 5.79
N GLU A 79 14.26 -8.17 6.01
CA GLU A 79 13.03 -7.94 6.78
C GLU A 79 11.75 -8.08 5.95
N VAL A 80 11.86 -8.20 4.62
CA VAL A 80 10.70 -8.32 3.73
C VAL A 80 9.92 -9.63 3.96
N GLN A 81 10.59 -10.67 4.48
CA GLN A 81 9.98 -11.96 4.86
C GLN A 81 9.34 -11.94 6.26
N HIS A 82 9.78 -11.02 7.12
CA HIS A 82 9.24 -10.81 8.47
C HIS A 82 8.51 -9.47 8.59
N LEU A 83 7.97 -8.95 7.46
CA LEU A 83 6.95 -7.92 7.50
C LEU A 83 5.73 -8.53 8.21
N ARG A 84 5.76 -8.54 9.54
CA ARG A 84 4.62 -8.12 10.35
C ARG A 84 4.20 -6.82 9.70
N VAL A 85 3.26 -6.95 8.76
CA VAL A 85 2.37 -5.91 8.25
C VAL A 85 2.60 -4.66 9.09
N MET A 86 3.45 -3.74 8.61
CA MET A 86 3.83 -2.54 9.37
C MET A 86 2.52 -1.97 9.91
N ASN A 87 2.29 -2.09 11.22
CA ASN A 87 0.99 -1.93 11.89
C ASN A 87 -0.04 -1.31 10.95
N LEU A 88 -0.78 -2.15 10.21
CA LEU A 88 -1.93 -1.73 9.41
C LEU A 88 -2.96 -1.24 10.43
N LYS A 89 -2.80 -0.01 10.91
CA LYS A 89 -3.95 0.79 11.32
C LYS A 89 -4.62 1.16 10.02
N VAL A 90 -5.41 0.20 9.54
CA VAL A 90 -6.48 0.37 8.57
C VAL A 90 -7.25 1.61 9.00
N SER A 91 -6.95 2.75 8.39
CA SER A 91 -7.90 3.85 8.35
C SER A 91 -8.69 3.64 7.08
N ALA A 92 -9.58 2.65 7.11
CA ALA A 92 -10.67 2.55 6.17
C ALA A 92 -11.56 3.77 6.38
N LYS A 93 -11.17 4.91 5.81
CA LYS A 93 -12.12 5.96 5.50
C LYS A 93 -12.68 5.59 4.15
N ILE A 94 -13.74 4.79 4.18
CA ILE A 94 -14.69 4.70 3.08
C ILE A 94 -15.11 6.15 2.83
N ILE A 95 -14.60 6.75 1.76
CA ILE A 95 -15.23 7.93 1.18
C ILE A 95 -16.35 7.33 0.33
N PRO A 96 -17.62 7.48 0.72
CA PRO A 96 -18.71 6.97 -0.09
C PRO A 96 -18.67 7.69 -1.43
N LEU A 97 -18.82 6.95 -2.53
CA LEU A 97 -18.96 7.49 -3.89
C LEU A 97 -20.08 8.55 -4.03
N SER A 98 -20.94 8.69 -3.01
CA SER A 98 -21.97 9.73 -2.92
C SER A 98 -21.44 11.13 -2.57
N TRP A 99 -20.12 11.33 -2.41
CA TRP A 99 -19.50 12.63 -2.13
C TRP A 99 -18.77 13.22 -3.34
N CYS A 100 -18.89 12.60 -4.52
CA CYS A 100 -18.34 13.09 -5.78
C CYS A 100 -19.41 13.72 -6.71
N THR A 101 -20.61 14.01 -6.18
CA THR A 101 -21.69 14.74 -6.86
C THR A 101 -22.18 15.87 -5.98
#